data_AF-E3NU69-F1
#
_entry.id   AF-E3NU69-F1
#
_cell.length_a   1.000
_cell.length_b   1.000
_cell.length_c   1.000
_cell.angle_alpha   90.00
_cell.angle_beta   90.00
_cell.angle_gamma   90.00
#
_symmetry.space_group_name_H-M   'P 1'
#
loop_
_entity.id
_entity.type
_entity.pdbx_description
1 polymer ?
#
loop_
_entity_poly.entity_id
_entity_poly.type
_entity_poly.pdbx_seq_one_letter_code
_entity_poly.pdbx_strand_id
1 'polypeptide(L)'
;MIDTTEDESLVEEGLCREVTNRVQRLRKQAKLVSTDTAHVHIVVHPNDSQLAQVVAAKLKDIESATGTPIKLGAPSASAKAPTATSKSAVKDSEVELWLFAEGDNFEGITVVDGTKKVRVHLKTENEKLNGYADLLYHVRSALDQWNGKITLNNADGSRVHPTVDVNSLAGKTLQLAR
;
A
#
# COMPACT_ATOMS: atom_id res chain seq x y z
N MET A 1 25.65 35.21 20.56
CA MET A 1 24.92 34.03 21.08
C MET A 1 24.13 33.51 19.90
N ILE A 2 24.43 32.30 19.42
CA ILE A 2 23.61 31.67 18.38
C ILE A 2 22.35 31.20 19.08
N ASP A 3 21.20 31.64 18.57
CA ASP A 3 19.91 31.17 19.04
C ASP A 3 19.75 29.70 18.66
N THR A 4 19.67 28.83 19.66
CA THR A 4 19.53 27.37 19.51
C THR A 4 18.13 26.91 19.90
N THR A 5 17.14 27.81 19.92
CA THR A 5 15.75 27.47 20.25
C THR A 5 15.21 26.51 19.19
N GLU A 6 14.53 25.45 19.62
CA GLU A 6 13.95 24.46 18.71
C GLU A 6 12.90 25.13 17.83
N ASP A 7 13.03 24.95 16.51
CA ASP A 7 12.03 25.40 15.56
C ASP A 7 10.85 24.42 15.59
N GLU A 8 9.71 24.87 16.12
CA GLU A 8 8.51 24.07 16.26
C GLU A 8 8.05 23.48 14.91
N SER A 9 8.26 24.20 13.80
CA SER A 9 7.88 23.70 12.47
C SER A 9 8.69 22.49 12.04
N LEU A 10 9.99 22.45 12.39
CA LEU A 10 10.86 21.31 12.12
C LEU A 10 10.50 20.11 13.01
N VAL A 11 10.08 20.37 14.24
CA VAL A 11 9.59 19.31 15.14
C VAL A 11 8.32 18.68 14.58
N GLU A 12 7.36 19.48 14.14
CA GLU A 12 6.12 18.99 13.52
C GLU A 12 6.38 18.19 12.24
N GLU A 13 7.28 18.65 11.38
CA GLU A 13 7.68 17.90 10.18
C GLU A 13 8.28 16.54 10.55
N GLY A 14 9.17 16.51 11.56
CA GLY A 14 9.75 15.27 12.08
C GLY A 14 8.70 14.28 12.60
N LEU A 15 7.71 14.76 13.35
CA LEU A 15 6.61 13.94 13.85
C LEU A 15 5.72 13.41 12.70
N CYS A 16 5.39 14.26 11.73
CA CYS A 16 4.65 13.86 10.53
C CYS A 16 5.38 12.74 9.75
N ARG A 17 6.70 12.88 9.60
CA ARG A 17 7.56 11.90 8.95
C ARG A 17 7.62 10.58 9.73
N GLU A 18 7.67 10.63 11.07
CA GLU A 18 7.63 9.44 11.92
C GLU A 18 6.33 8.64 11.76
N VAL A 19 5.19 9.31 11.65
CA VAL A 19 3.88 8.67 11.41
C VAL A 19 3.81 8.09 10.00
N THR A 20 4.22 8.86 9.00
CA THR A 20 4.30 8.41 7.59
C THR A 20 5.12 7.13 7.47
N ASN A 21 6.30 7.09 8.08
CA ASN A 21 7.17 5.92 8.08
C ASN A 21 6.51 4.70 8.72
N ARG A 22 5.71 4.89 9.78
CA ARG A 22 5.00 3.79 10.46
C ARG A 22 3.91 3.21 9.57
N VAL A 23 3.12 4.05 8.93
CA VAL A 23 2.10 3.60 7.96
C VAL A 23 2.75 2.82 6.81
N GLN A 24 3.87 3.31 6.26
CA GLN A 24 4.62 2.61 5.23
C GLN A 24 5.18 1.26 5.70
N ARG A 25 5.72 1.19 6.93
CA ARG A 25 6.16 -0.08 7.54
C ARG A 25 5.00 -1.06 7.70
N LEU A 26 3.83 -0.57 8.10
CA LEU A 26 2.63 -1.37 8.27
C LEU A 26 2.14 -1.97 6.94
N ARG A 27 2.17 -1.21 5.84
CA ARG A 27 1.90 -1.73 4.49
C ARG A 27 2.87 -2.84 4.10
N LYS A 28 4.17 -2.66 4.40
CA LYS A 28 5.20 -3.67 4.11
C LYS A 28 4.99 -4.95 4.92
N GLN A 29 4.61 -4.84 6.20
CA GLN A 29 4.27 -6.00 7.04
C GLN A 29 3.07 -6.77 6.48
N ALA A 30 2.05 -6.06 5.98
CA ALA A 30 0.92 -6.63 5.27
C ALA A 30 1.26 -7.10 3.82
N LYS A 31 2.53 -7.03 3.42
CA LYS A 31 3.04 -7.41 2.09
C LYS A 31 2.36 -6.65 0.94
N LEU A 32 1.81 -5.47 1.21
CA LEU A 32 1.10 -4.67 0.22
C LEU A 32 2.07 -3.99 -0.74
N VAL A 33 1.70 -3.96 -2.02
CA VAL A 33 2.34 -3.16 -3.06
C VAL A 33 1.65 -1.79 -3.18
N SER A 34 2.20 -0.89 -3.99
CA SER A 34 1.65 0.47 -4.17
C SER A 34 0.24 0.49 -4.77
N THR A 35 -0.13 -0.55 -5.53
CA THR A 35 -1.45 -0.68 -6.16
C THR A 35 -2.51 -1.33 -5.26
N ASP A 36 -2.13 -1.85 -4.10
CA ASP A 36 -3.08 -2.48 -3.19
C ASP A 36 -3.84 -1.41 -2.39
N THR A 37 -5.16 -1.48 -2.43
CA THR A 37 -6.01 -0.61 -1.62
C THR A 37 -6.00 -1.06 -0.16
N ALA A 38 -5.86 -0.10 0.75
CA ALA A 38 -5.92 -0.34 2.19
C ALA A 38 -6.30 0.96 2.90
N HIS A 39 -6.81 0.86 4.12
CA HIS A 39 -6.95 2.01 5.01
C HIS A 39 -6.37 1.71 6.38
N VAL A 40 -6.01 2.77 7.12
CA VAL A 40 -5.41 2.66 8.45
C VAL A 40 -6.28 3.39 9.46
N HIS A 41 -6.52 2.76 10.61
CA HIS A 41 -6.98 3.43 11.81
C HIS A 41 -5.78 3.86 12.66
N ILE A 42 -5.80 5.08 13.19
CA ILE A 42 -4.76 5.61 14.06
C ILE A 42 -5.34 6.14 15.37
N VAL A 43 -4.68 5.80 16.48
CA VAL A 43 -4.93 6.38 17.80
C VAL A 43 -3.60 6.84 18.37
N VAL A 44 -3.59 8.03 18.98
CA VAL A 44 -2.43 8.58 19.68
C VAL A 44 -2.80 8.81 21.13
N HIS A 45 -1.92 8.40 22.05
CA HIS A 45 -2.08 8.59 23.49
C HIS A 45 -0.89 9.38 24.07
N PRO A 46 -1.13 10.43 24.88
CA PRO A 46 -2.43 11.02 25.18
C PRO A 46 -3.00 11.81 23.99
N ASN A 47 -4.32 12.00 23.96
CA ASN A 47 -5.03 12.55 22.80
C ASN A 47 -4.78 14.06 22.58
N ASP A 48 -4.22 14.74 23.57
CA ASP A 48 -3.85 16.16 23.56
C ASP A 48 -2.36 16.39 23.28
N SER A 49 -1.58 15.32 23.11
CA SER A 49 -0.16 15.39 22.78
C SER A 49 0.13 16.16 21.49
N GLN A 50 1.34 16.72 21.39
CA GLN A 50 1.81 17.35 20.16
C GLN A 50 1.68 16.41 18.95
N LEU A 51 1.96 15.11 19.14
CA LEU A 51 1.81 14.12 18.08
C LEU A 51 0.36 13.96 17.61
N ALA A 52 -0.61 13.96 18.53
CA ALA A 52 -2.03 13.90 18.16
C ALA A 52 -2.44 15.13 17.34
N GLN A 53 -1.95 16.31 17.72
CA GLN A 53 -2.20 17.56 17.00
C GLN A 53 -1.59 17.54 15.59
N VAL A 54 -0.33 17.08 15.45
CA VAL A 54 0.34 16.95 14.15
C VAL A 54 -0.39 15.95 13.26
N VAL A 55 -0.78 14.78 13.78
CA VAL A 55 -1.53 13.77 13.02
C VAL A 55 -2.84 14.35 12.48
N ALA A 56 -3.58 15.08 13.31
CA ALA A 56 -4.83 15.71 12.88
C ALA A 56 -4.60 16.82 11.85
N ALA A 57 -3.59 17.67 12.05
CA ALA A 57 -3.28 18.80 11.17
C ALA A 57 -2.69 18.38 9.81
N LYS A 58 -1.88 17.32 9.79
CA LYS A 58 -1.13 16.84 8.61
C LYS A 58 -1.72 15.56 8.00
N LEU A 59 -2.95 15.20 8.36
CA LEU A 59 -3.59 13.95 7.95
C LEU A 59 -3.51 13.73 6.43
N LYS A 60 -3.88 14.74 5.64
CA LYS A 60 -3.87 14.68 4.16
C LYS A 60 -2.47 14.50 3.59
N ASP A 61 -1.46 15.09 4.21
CA ASP A 61 -0.07 14.98 3.77
C ASP A 61 0.42 13.55 3.97
N ILE A 62 0.08 12.94 5.12
CA ILE A 62 0.39 11.54 5.43
C ILE A 62 -0.36 10.59 4.47
N GLU A 63 -1.66 10.83 4.23
CA GLU A 63 -2.44 10.04 3.28
C GLU A 63 -1.83 10.09 1.87
N SER A 64 -1.46 11.29 1.41
CA SER A 64 -0.83 11.49 0.10
C SER A 64 0.54 10.80 0.01
N ALA A 65 1.39 10.96 1.02
CA ALA A 65 2.73 10.37 1.06
C ALA A 65 2.72 8.82 1.17
N THR A 66 1.65 8.24 1.70
CA THR A 66 1.51 6.80 1.91
C THR A 66 0.59 6.12 0.89
N GLY A 67 -0.17 6.89 0.11
CA GLY A 67 -1.25 6.39 -0.74
C GLY A 67 -2.31 5.59 0.05
N THR A 68 -2.51 5.94 1.32
CA THR A 68 -3.34 5.15 2.26
C THR A 68 -4.28 6.08 3.03
N PRO A 69 -5.60 5.97 2.83
CA PRO A 69 -6.58 6.67 3.66
C PRO A 69 -6.42 6.37 5.15
N ILE A 70 -6.57 7.39 6.00
CA ILE A 70 -6.41 7.31 7.45
C ILE A 70 -7.69 7.73 8.16
N LYS A 71 -8.15 6.87 9.07
CA LYS A 71 -9.28 7.12 9.96
C LYS A 71 -8.76 7.39 11.37
N LEU A 72 -9.12 8.53 11.94
CA LEU A 72 -8.82 8.84 13.33
C LEU A 72 -9.72 8.01 14.24
N GLY A 73 -9.14 7.44 15.29
CA GLY A 73 -9.85 6.61 16.25
C GLY A 73 -9.69 5.11 16.01
N ALA A 74 -9.94 4.33 17.06
CA ALA A 74 -9.86 2.89 17.02
C ALA A 74 -10.89 2.30 16.03
N PRO A 75 -10.60 1.15 15.40
CA PRO A 75 -11.59 0.46 14.59
C PRO A 75 -12.80 0.04 15.43
N SER A 76 -13.96 -0.09 14.79
CA SER A 76 -15.18 -0.60 15.45
C SER A 76 -14.94 -1.99 16.05
N ALA A 77 -15.56 -2.29 17.20
CA ALA A 77 -15.54 -3.63 17.79
C ALA A 77 -16.10 -4.73 16.86
N SER A 78 -16.93 -4.34 15.88
CA SER A 78 -17.48 -5.23 14.85
C SER A 78 -16.63 -5.32 13.57
N ALA A 79 -15.49 -4.62 13.50
CA ALA A 79 -14.62 -4.67 12.34
C ALA A 79 -13.99 -6.05 12.17
N LYS A 80 -13.65 -6.40 10.93
CA LYS A 80 -12.82 -7.58 10.63
C LYS A 80 -11.48 -7.49 11.35
N ALA A 81 -10.76 -8.59 11.48
CA ALA A 81 -9.40 -8.55 12.02
C ALA A 81 -8.49 -7.67 11.13
N PRO A 82 -7.63 -6.82 11.71
CA PRO A 82 -6.66 -6.02 10.97
C PRO A 82 -5.66 -6.92 10.25
N THR A 83 -5.26 -6.54 9.03
CA THR A 83 -4.23 -7.23 8.25
C THR A 83 -2.85 -7.09 8.88
N ALA A 84 -2.59 -5.93 9.50
CA ALA A 84 -1.40 -5.70 10.30
C ALA A 84 -1.69 -4.65 11.38
N THR A 85 -0.98 -4.73 12.50
CA THR A 85 -1.07 -3.75 13.58
C THR A 85 0.31 -3.28 14.02
N SER A 86 0.37 -2.07 14.57
CA SER A 86 1.60 -1.55 15.18
C SER A 86 1.24 -0.71 16.40
N LYS A 87 1.98 -0.91 17.49
CA LYS A 87 1.89 -0.11 18.71
C LYS A 87 3.32 0.29 19.09
N SER A 88 3.58 1.58 19.21
CA SER A 88 4.94 2.08 19.46
C SER A 88 4.96 3.47 20.10
N ALA A 89 5.99 3.72 20.90
CA ALA A 89 6.27 5.05 21.43
C ALA A 89 6.86 5.99 20.36
N VAL A 90 6.53 7.27 20.47
CA VAL A 90 7.07 8.40 19.72
C VAL A 90 7.25 9.55 20.72
N LYS A 91 8.51 9.78 21.12
CA LYS A 91 8.84 10.65 22.26
C LYS A 91 8.01 10.28 23.49
N ASP A 92 7.23 11.21 24.01
CA ASP A 92 6.35 11.18 25.18
C ASP A 92 4.91 10.76 24.85
N SER A 93 4.67 10.27 23.62
CA SER A 93 3.37 9.74 23.18
C SER A 93 3.47 8.30 22.69
N GLU A 94 2.34 7.61 22.60
CA GLU A 94 2.19 6.28 22.02
C GLU A 94 1.25 6.33 20.82
N VAL A 95 1.59 5.63 19.74
CA VAL A 95 0.76 5.52 18.54
C VAL A 95 0.38 4.07 18.32
N GLU A 96 -0.91 3.85 18.16
CA GLU A 96 -1.50 2.57 17.75
C GLU A 96 -2.08 2.69 16.34
N LEU A 97 -1.77 1.71 15.50
CA LEU A 97 -2.17 1.63 14.11
C LEU A 97 -2.78 0.27 13.80
N TRP A 98 -3.88 0.28 13.06
CA TRP A 98 -4.52 -0.91 12.51
C TRP A 98 -4.69 -0.74 11.01
N LEU A 99 -4.03 -1.56 10.21
CA LEU A 99 -4.17 -1.56 8.76
C LEU A 99 -5.17 -2.61 8.33
N PHE A 100 -6.07 -2.21 7.45
CA PHE A 100 -7.05 -3.06 6.80
C PHE A 100 -6.78 -3.04 5.30
N ALA A 101 -6.22 -4.13 4.78
CA ALA A 101 -6.16 -4.31 3.35
C ALA A 101 -7.58 -4.52 2.81
N GLU A 102 -7.89 -3.78 1.76
CA GLU A 102 -9.10 -3.98 0.98
C GLU A 102 -8.73 -5.02 -0.08
N GLY A 103 -9.28 -6.23 0.05
CA GLY A 103 -8.89 -7.33 -0.83
C GLY A 103 -8.57 -8.66 -0.16
N ASP A 104 -9.30 -9.05 0.89
CA ASP A 104 -9.42 -10.50 1.19
C ASP A 104 -9.97 -11.27 -0.04
N ASN A 105 -10.54 -10.55 -1.02
CA ASN A 105 -10.85 -11.00 -2.39
C ASN A 105 -9.97 -10.30 -3.45
N PHE A 106 -8.64 -10.46 -3.40
CA PHE A 106 -7.78 -10.05 -4.53
C PHE A 106 -8.08 -10.92 -5.77
N GLU A 107 -9.01 -10.48 -6.62
CA GLU A 107 -9.28 -11.07 -7.93
C GLU A 107 -8.27 -10.53 -8.96
N GLY A 108 -7.01 -10.92 -8.79
CA GLY A 108 -5.88 -10.37 -9.53
C GLY A 108 -4.78 -11.39 -9.84
N ILE A 109 -3.75 -10.97 -10.55
CA ILE A 109 -2.49 -11.72 -10.71
C ILE A 109 -1.34 -10.98 -10.03
N THR A 110 -0.35 -11.74 -9.57
CA THR A 110 0.95 -11.16 -9.19
C THR A 110 1.93 -11.36 -10.34
N VAL A 111 2.56 -10.29 -10.82
CA VAL A 111 3.63 -10.36 -11.81
C VAL A 111 4.96 -10.03 -11.14
N VAL A 112 5.96 -10.86 -11.39
CA VAL A 112 7.32 -10.74 -10.87
C VAL A 112 8.26 -10.40 -12.02
N ASP A 113 9.07 -9.36 -11.85
CA ASP A 113 10.10 -8.92 -12.79
C ASP A 113 11.43 -8.78 -12.02
N GLY A 114 12.22 -9.86 -12.03
CA GLY A 114 13.42 -9.98 -11.19
C GLY A 114 13.08 -9.84 -9.70
N THR A 115 13.51 -8.74 -9.08
CA THR A 115 13.23 -8.42 -7.67
C THR A 115 11.92 -7.64 -7.48
N LYS A 116 11.33 -7.09 -8.54
CA LYS A 116 10.08 -6.32 -8.46
C LYS A 116 8.89 -7.26 -8.48
N LYS A 117 7.88 -6.98 -7.64
CA LYS A 117 6.59 -7.67 -7.63
C LYS A 117 5.48 -6.65 -7.72
N VAL A 118 4.53 -6.89 -8.62
CA VAL A 118 3.38 -6.02 -8.84
C VAL A 118 2.11 -6.86 -8.88
N ARG A 119 1.04 -6.35 -8.27
CA ARG A 119 -0.28 -6.96 -8.32
C ARG A 119 -1.15 -6.20 -9.30
N VAL A 120 -1.76 -6.93 -10.22
CA VAL A 120 -2.67 -6.41 -11.25
C VAL A 120 -4.05 -7.02 -11.02
N HIS A 121 -5.04 -6.17 -10.78
CA HIS A 121 -6.44 -6.61 -10.64
C HIS A 121 -6.99 -7.02 -12.01
N LEU A 122 -7.68 -8.15 -12.07
CA LEU A 122 -8.33 -8.62 -13.30
C LEU A 122 -9.71 -7.98 -13.50
N LYS A 123 -10.27 -7.44 -12.42
CA LYS A 123 -11.55 -6.74 -12.39
C LYS A 123 -11.45 -5.57 -11.44
N THR A 124 -11.85 -4.39 -11.92
CA THR A 124 -12.12 -3.21 -11.09
C THR A 124 -13.64 -2.98 -11.06
N GLU A 125 -14.12 -2.12 -10.17
CA GLU A 125 -15.56 -1.84 -10.05
C GLU A 125 -16.18 -1.32 -11.36
N ASN A 126 -15.39 -0.65 -12.20
CA ASN A 126 -15.85 -0.01 -13.44
C ASN A 126 -15.30 -0.64 -14.73
N GLU A 127 -14.37 -1.59 -14.65
CA GLU A 127 -13.70 -2.14 -15.83
C GLU A 127 -13.24 -3.59 -15.61
N LYS A 128 -13.61 -4.49 -16.53
CA LYS A 128 -13.06 -5.86 -16.61
C LYS A 128 -11.99 -5.89 -17.70
N LEU A 129 -10.91 -6.62 -17.46
CA LEU A 129 -9.95 -6.90 -18.52
C LEU A 129 -10.61 -7.78 -19.59
N ASN A 130 -10.59 -7.33 -20.85
CA ASN A 130 -11.25 -8.03 -21.96
C ASN A 130 -10.33 -9.05 -22.65
N GLY A 131 -9.09 -9.20 -22.18
CA GLY A 131 -8.18 -10.23 -22.68
C GLY A 131 -6.73 -10.00 -22.31
N TYR A 132 -5.86 -10.86 -22.86
CA TYR A 132 -4.43 -10.86 -22.56
C TYR A 132 -3.72 -9.55 -22.96
N ALA A 133 -4.21 -8.86 -23.99
CA ALA A 133 -3.65 -7.58 -24.44
C ALA A 133 -3.81 -6.49 -23.36
N ASP A 134 -5.01 -6.36 -22.79
CA ASP A 134 -5.30 -5.43 -21.69
C ASP A 134 -4.48 -5.79 -20.46
N LEU A 135 -4.42 -7.08 -20.12
CA LEU A 135 -3.57 -7.57 -19.03
C LEU A 135 -2.12 -7.12 -19.22
N LEU A 136 -1.54 -7.33 -20.41
CA LEU A 136 -0.19 -6.87 -20.71
C LEU A 136 -0.08 -5.35 -20.62
N TYR A 137 -1.08 -4.59 -21.04
CA TYR A 137 -1.08 -3.13 -20.89
C TYR A 137 -0.96 -2.70 -19.42
N HIS A 138 -1.79 -3.26 -18.53
CA HIS A 138 -1.71 -2.95 -17.10
C HIS A 138 -0.40 -3.40 -16.47
N VAL A 139 0.12 -4.56 -16.87
CA VAL A 139 1.44 -5.02 -16.43
C VAL A 139 2.55 -4.06 -16.88
N ARG A 140 2.51 -3.59 -18.15
CA ARG A 140 3.47 -2.59 -18.66
C ARG A 140 3.37 -1.29 -17.89
N SER A 141 2.16 -0.78 -17.70
CA SER A 141 1.91 0.45 -16.97
C SER A 141 2.43 0.36 -15.53
N ALA A 142 2.21 -0.77 -14.86
CA ALA A 142 2.56 -0.92 -13.46
C ALA A 142 4.05 -1.24 -13.23
N LEU A 143 4.76 -1.77 -14.23
CA LEU A 143 6.21 -2.03 -14.19
C LEU A 143 7.05 -0.99 -14.94
N ASP A 144 6.41 0.00 -15.57
CA ASP A 144 7.01 0.97 -16.49
C ASP A 144 7.84 0.28 -17.60
N GLN A 145 7.22 -0.68 -18.29
CA GLN A 145 7.86 -1.54 -19.32
C GLN A 145 7.22 -1.34 -20.70
N TRP A 146 7.38 -0.16 -21.28
CA TRP A 146 6.80 0.18 -22.59
C TRP A 146 7.63 -0.29 -23.79
N ASN A 147 8.91 -0.59 -23.56
CA ASN A 147 9.85 -0.95 -24.62
C ASN A 147 10.02 -2.46 -24.74
N GLY A 148 10.10 -2.93 -25.99
CA GLY A 148 10.38 -4.32 -26.31
C GLY A 148 9.16 -5.25 -26.20
N LYS A 149 9.42 -6.54 -26.48
CA LYS A 149 8.41 -7.59 -26.37
C LYS A 149 8.43 -8.10 -24.94
N ILE A 150 7.27 -8.18 -24.30
CA ILE A 150 7.11 -8.84 -23.01
C ILE A 150 6.14 -10.00 -23.14
N THR A 151 6.37 -11.03 -22.36
CA THR A 151 5.49 -12.19 -22.22
C THR A 151 5.39 -12.57 -20.75
N LEU A 152 4.27 -13.17 -20.37
CA LEU A 152 4.09 -13.71 -19.03
C LEU A 152 4.33 -15.22 -19.06
N ASN A 153 5.11 -15.72 -18.12
CA ASN A 153 5.35 -17.14 -17.90
C ASN A 153 4.71 -17.59 -16.58
N ASN A 154 4.22 -18.82 -16.53
CA ASN A 154 3.75 -19.46 -15.31
C ASN A 154 4.95 -19.83 -14.40
N ALA A 155 4.66 -20.25 -13.17
CA ALA A 155 5.67 -20.69 -12.22
C ALA A 155 6.49 -21.92 -12.70
N ASP A 156 5.93 -22.72 -13.60
CA ASP A 156 6.58 -23.87 -14.24
C ASP A 156 7.49 -23.48 -15.42
N GLY A 157 7.59 -22.19 -15.76
CA GLY A 157 8.35 -21.68 -16.89
C GLY A 157 7.62 -21.71 -18.23
N SER A 158 6.41 -22.29 -18.30
CA SER A 158 5.60 -22.29 -19.52
C SER A 158 5.06 -20.89 -19.83
N ARG A 159 5.00 -20.54 -21.11
CA ARG A 159 4.48 -19.24 -21.55
C ARG A 159 2.96 -19.21 -21.47
N VAL A 160 2.41 -18.15 -20.88
CA VAL A 160 0.98 -17.87 -20.89
C VAL A 160 0.56 -17.49 -22.32
N HIS A 161 -0.38 -18.26 -22.87
CA HIS A 161 -0.84 -18.09 -24.24
C HIS A 161 -1.69 -16.80 -24.38
N PRO A 162 -1.60 -16.05 -25.51
CA PRO A 162 -2.39 -14.82 -25.70
C PRO A 162 -3.91 -14.99 -25.71
N THR A 163 -4.41 -16.20 -25.93
CA THR A 163 -5.86 -16.50 -25.93
C THR A 163 -6.33 -17.09 -24.59
N VAL A 164 -5.50 -17.03 -23.54
CA VAL A 164 -5.90 -17.50 -22.22
C VAL A 164 -7.09 -16.67 -21.71
N ASP A 165 -8.04 -17.33 -21.06
CA ASP A 165 -9.00 -16.59 -20.25
C ASP A 165 -8.25 -15.96 -19.08
N VAL A 166 -8.17 -14.64 -19.08
CA VAL A 166 -7.44 -13.88 -18.08
C VAL A 166 -7.99 -14.14 -16.68
N ASN A 167 -9.31 -14.34 -16.54
CA ASN A 167 -9.93 -14.63 -15.24
C ASN A 167 -9.43 -15.96 -14.64
N SER A 168 -9.09 -16.94 -15.48
CA SER A 168 -8.48 -18.21 -15.04
C SER A 168 -7.07 -18.06 -14.44
N LEU A 169 -6.47 -16.86 -14.55
CA LEU A 169 -5.18 -16.53 -13.95
C LEU A 169 -5.33 -15.97 -12.53
N ALA A 170 -6.54 -15.68 -12.05
CA ALA A 170 -6.76 -15.12 -10.72
C ALA A 170 -6.00 -15.91 -9.64
N GLY A 171 -5.30 -15.19 -8.76
CA GLY A 171 -4.46 -15.74 -7.69
C GLY A 171 -3.10 -16.27 -8.13
N LYS A 172 -2.80 -16.35 -9.44
CA LYS A 172 -1.51 -16.87 -9.92
C LYS A 172 -0.39 -15.83 -9.79
N THR A 173 0.81 -16.36 -9.58
CA THR A 173 2.05 -15.59 -9.70
C THR A 173 2.71 -15.92 -11.04
N LEU A 174 2.91 -14.91 -11.87
CA LEU A 174 3.49 -14.99 -13.20
C LEU A 174 4.85 -14.28 -13.22
N GLN A 175 5.76 -14.77 -14.06
CA GLN A 175 7.07 -14.16 -14.29
C GLN A 175 7.03 -13.34 -15.57
N LEU A 176 7.54 -12.12 -15.52
CA LEU A 176 7.77 -11.31 -16.71
C LEU A 176 9.00 -11.87 -17.45
N ALA A 177 8.81 -12.20 -18.72
CA ALA A 177 9.89 -12.56 -19.65
C ALA A 177 9.96 -11.52 -20.77
N ARG A 178 11.18 -11.25 -21.24
CA ARG A 178 11.50 -10.26 -22.27
C ARG A 178 12.24 -10.93 -23.42
#